data_AF-E9GIU0-F1
#
_entry.id   AF-E9GIU0-F1
#
_cell.length_a   1.000
_cell.length_b   1.000
_cell.length_c   1.000
_cell.angle_alpha   90.00
_cell.angle_beta   90.00
_cell.angle_gamma   90.00
#
_symmetry.space_group_name_H-M   'P 1'
#
loop_
_entity.id
_entity.type
_entity.pdbx_description
1 polymer ?
#
loop_
_entity_poly.entity_id
_entity_poly.type
_entity_poly.pdbx_seq_one_letter_code
_entity_poly.pdbx_strand_id
1 'polypeptide(L)'
;MTIRMWKVEEQVYKTPFESIAVKTLKERKKTPYKPPQSSSFVGRHATSSGTTKKKPPSKLKSLFPVSATLEARGRIEGLKDCKILATLKGVSLKHSVIGEDPESYTCPASDFGDAELAHLGFFASRDSTVQMLQEEIDHHQEGSNSDLAAHLRIWQGDVESMLREAVKKRQLNDWLVSLAPQVSLEFWREMAHLYAQQLMAEGDVRKAVSYTLISGQKSQAIEMFSSQQLHREAVALTRCQYPDESSQVQESLSRWASKAVLDGNLELAVKCFLANGEVAEAARTLARRSDPLSLVLSADLATSAGLDQLAAAYLQQATDIAQTATATTEKPSPTPTNGDAAVAEVSQSIDQADKNQEVVALSTAAAEDEQTENAEIIQENGRK
;
A
#
# COMPACT_ATOMS: atom_id res chain seq x y z
N MET A 1 -29.29 -15.95 20.91
CA MET A 1 -27.81 -15.86 20.93
C MET A 1 -27.44 -14.41 21.06
N THR A 2 -27.13 -13.98 22.27
CA THR A 2 -26.91 -12.57 22.63
C THR A 2 -25.41 -12.32 22.64
N ILE A 3 -24.91 -11.50 21.71
CA ILE A 3 -23.51 -11.12 21.62
C ILE A 3 -23.23 -10.12 22.73
N ARG A 4 -22.37 -10.50 23.69
CA ARG A 4 -21.91 -9.62 24.77
C ARG A 4 -20.95 -8.58 24.19
N MET A 5 -21.41 -7.33 24.13
CA MET A 5 -20.56 -6.15 23.95
C MET A 5 -19.60 -6.04 25.13
N TRP A 6 -18.30 -5.95 24.87
CA TRP A 6 -17.30 -5.62 25.88
C TRP A 6 -17.08 -4.11 25.89
N LYS A 7 -17.42 -3.47 27.01
CA LYS A 7 -17.18 -2.08 27.32
C LYS A 7 -15.73 -1.95 27.80
N VAL A 8 -14.91 -1.18 27.10
CA VAL A 8 -13.54 -0.83 27.54
C VAL A 8 -13.57 0.65 27.90
N GLU A 9 -13.98 0.92 29.14
CA GLU A 9 -13.73 2.20 29.80
C GLU A 9 -12.40 2.11 30.54
N GLU A 10 -11.65 3.21 30.45
CA GLU A 10 -10.49 3.59 31.26
C GLU A 10 -9.22 2.75 31.11
N GLN A 11 -8.37 3.18 30.16
CA GLN A 11 -6.94 2.98 30.31
C GLN A 11 -6.17 4.26 29.97
N VAL A 12 -5.77 4.95 31.05
CA VAL A 12 -4.89 6.11 31.04
C VAL A 12 -3.46 5.59 30.86
N TYR A 13 -2.88 5.79 29.68
CA TYR A 13 -1.45 5.54 29.46
C TYR A 13 -0.74 6.86 29.16
N LYS A 14 0.22 7.20 30.04
CA LYS A 14 1.13 8.34 29.89
C LYS A 14 2.18 8.00 28.84
N THR A 15 2.35 8.86 27.83
CA THR A 15 3.43 8.77 26.85
C THR A 15 4.67 9.53 27.35
N PRO A 16 5.89 9.01 27.17
CA PRO A 16 7.08 9.84 27.11
C PRO A 16 7.26 10.34 25.68
N PHE A 17 7.24 11.66 25.54
CA PHE A 17 7.47 12.36 24.28
C PHE A 17 8.99 12.51 24.07
N GLU A 18 9.57 11.85 23.07
CA GLU A 18 10.88 12.21 22.54
C GLU A 18 10.76 12.53 21.05
N SER A 19 10.99 13.80 20.73
CA SER A 19 10.91 14.36 19.38
C SER A 19 12.12 13.94 18.55
N ILE A 20 11.89 13.27 17.43
CA ILE A 20 12.93 13.03 16.41
C ILE A 20 12.80 14.13 15.34
N ALA A 21 13.87 14.90 15.17
CA ALA A 21 13.98 15.97 14.18
C ALA A 21 13.99 15.40 12.75
N VAL A 22 13.00 15.77 11.94
CA VAL A 22 12.92 15.43 10.51
C VAL A 22 13.68 16.49 9.71
N LYS A 23 14.70 16.08 8.96
CA LYS A 23 15.41 16.92 7.99
C LYS A 23 14.51 17.16 6.76
N THR A 24 14.35 18.43 6.40
CA THR A 24 13.54 18.90 5.27
C THR A 24 14.13 18.45 3.92
N LEU A 25 13.30 17.80 3.09
CA LEU A 25 13.63 17.41 1.72
C LEU A 25 13.30 18.57 0.76
N LYS A 26 14.26 18.91 -0.11
CA LYS A 26 14.15 19.97 -1.12
C LYS A 26 13.03 19.71 -2.14
N GLU A 27 12.24 20.74 -2.43
CA GLU A 27 11.19 20.78 -3.44
C GLU A 27 11.69 20.37 -4.83
N ARG A 28 11.01 19.39 -5.45
CA ARG A 28 11.09 19.14 -6.90
C ARG A 28 9.96 19.90 -7.60
N LYS A 29 10.32 20.71 -8.60
CA LYS A 29 9.40 21.48 -9.45
C LYS A 29 8.40 20.56 -10.18
N LYS A 30 7.11 20.87 -10.08
CA LYS A 30 5.99 20.19 -10.77
C LYS A 30 6.03 20.48 -12.28
N THR A 31 5.94 19.45 -13.11
CA THR A 31 5.57 19.57 -14.53
C THR A 31 4.05 19.46 -14.70
N PRO A 32 3.43 20.15 -15.69
CA PRO A 32 1.97 20.17 -15.83
C PRO A 32 1.41 18.83 -16.30
N TYR A 33 0.31 18.40 -15.68
CA TYR A 33 -0.45 17.20 -16.04
C TYR A 33 -1.29 17.46 -17.30
N LYS A 34 -1.25 16.52 -18.27
CA LYS A 34 -2.07 16.55 -19.49
C LYS A 34 -3.03 15.35 -19.46
N PRO A 35 -4.37 15.54 -19.55
CA PRO A 35 -5.32 14.44 -19.48
C PRO A 35 -5.32 13.61 -20.78
N PRO A 36 -5.53 12.29 -20.71
CA PRO A 36 -5.64 11.45 -21.89
C PRO A 36 -6.99 11.66 -22.59
N GLN A 37 -6.94 11.83 -23.91
CA GLN A 37 -8.10 11.89 -24.79
C GLN A 37 -8.71 10.48 -24.92
N SER A 38 -10.03 10.42 -24.86
CA SER A 38 -10.85 9.22 -25.05
C SER A 38 -10.68 8.68 -26.48
N SER A 39 -10.14 7.48 -26.63
CA SER A 39 -10.32 6.67 -27.84
C SER A 39 -11.09 5.40 -27.49
N SER A 40 -12.30 5.32 -28.05
CA SER A 40 -13.23 4.20 -28.05
C SER A 40 -12.56 2.84 -28.22
N PHE A 41 -12.87 1.92 -27.30
CA PHE A 41 -12.54 0.51 -27.38
C PHE A 41 -13.50 -0.18 -28.37
N VAL A 42 -13.02 -0.46 -29.58
CA VAL A 42 -13.65 -1.42 -30.50
C VAL A 42 -12.71 -2.61 -30.61
N GLY A 43 -13.20 -3.78 -30.20
CA GLY A 43 -12.45 -5.02 -30.20
C GLY A 43 -11.96 -5.42 -31.57
N ARG A 44 -10.71 -5.90 -31.63
CA ARG A 44 -10.22 -6.81 -32.67
C ARG A 44 -9.25 -7.80 -32.05
N HIS A 45 -9.61 -9.08 -32.13
CA HIS A 45 -8.68 -10.18 -32.02
C HIS A 45 -7.61 -10.04 -33.11
N ALA A 46 -6.35 -9.92 -32.70
CA ALA A 46 -5.20 -10.13 -33.57
C ALA A 46 -4.24 -11.08 -32.85
N THR A 47 -4.24 -12.33 -33.29
CA THR A 47 -3.22 -13.32 -32.99
C THR A 47 -1.87 -12.81 -33.50
N SER A 48 -0.95 -12.49 -32.60
CA SER A 48 0.47 -12.35 -32.97
C SER A 48 1.31 -13.28 -32.11
N SER A 49 1.72 -14.39 -32.74
CA SER A 49 2.68 -15.34 -32.23
C SER A 49 4.07 -14.69 -32.19
N GLY A 50 4.40 -14.05 -31.07
CA GLY A 50 5.76 -13.66 -30.72
C GLY A 50 6.35 -14.68 -29.75
N THR A 51 7.09 -15.67 -30.25
CA THR A 51 7.84 -16.62 -29.43
C THR A 51 9.00 -15.90 -28.74
N THR A 52 8.75 -15.35 -27.54
CA THR A 52 9.85 -15.00 -26.63
C THR A 52 10.41 -16.31 -26.10
N LYS A 53 11.64 -16.65 -26.52
CA LYS A 53 12.40 -17.77 -25.94
C LYS A 53 12.53 -17.51 -24.44
N LYS A 54 11.69 -18.17 -23.63
CA LYS A 54 11.86 -18.21 -22.17
C LYS A 54 13.28 -18.70 -21.90
N LYS A 55 14.09 -17.87 -21.23
CA LYS A 55 15.39 -18.31 -20.69
C LYS A 55 15.12 -19.56 -19.83
N PRO A 56 15.94 -20.62 -19.93
CA PRO A 56 15.79 -21.76 -19.05
C PRO A 56 15.84 -21.28 -17.60
N PRO A 57 15.03 -21.85 -16.69
CA PRO A 57 15.06 -21.46 -15.29
C PRO A 57 16.51 -21.56 -14.78
N SER A 58 17.00 -20.51 -14.14
CA SER A 58 18.33 -20.52 -13.54
C SER A 58 18.42 -21.73 -12.60
N LYS A 59 19.50 -22.52 -12.72
CA LYS A 59 19.73 -23.68 -11.84
C LYS A 59 19.56 -23.24 -10.38
N LEU A 60 18.84 -24.03 -9.59
CA LEU A 60 18.61 -23.77 -8.18
C LEU A 60 19.98 -23.61 -7.47
N LYS A 61 20.15 -22.53 -6.71
CA LYS A 61 21.37 -22.36 -5.90
C LYS A 61 21.41 -23.46 -4.83
N SER A 62 22.60 -24.04 -4.60
CA SER A 62 22.76 -25.06 -3.56
C SER A 62 22.58 -24.45 -2.17
N LEU A 63 21.86 -25.14 -1.31
CA LEU A 63 21.74 -24.82 0.12
C LEU A 63 22.95 -25.30 0.92
N PHE A 64 23.70 -26.27 0.41
CA PHE A 64 24.83 -26.91 1.09
C PHE A 64 26.15 -26.78 0.31
N PRO A 65 26.64 -25.56 0.03
CA PRO A 65 27.90 -25.36 -0.68
C PRO A 65 29.13 -25.85 0.11
N VAL A 66 29.16 -25.66 1.44
CA VAL A 66 30.31 -26.05 2.26
C VAL A 66 30.43 -27.56 2.28
N SER A 67 29.34 -28.24 2.61
CA SER A 67 29.29 -29.70 2.70
C SER A 67 29.58 -30.35 1.35
N ALA A 68 29.07 -29.79 0.24
CA ALA A 68 29.38 -30.30 -1.10
C ALA A 68 30.87 -30.16 -1.45
N THR A 69 31.52 -29.09 -1.01
CA THR A 69 32.96 -28.89 -1.22
C THR A 69 33.77 -29.90 -0.39
N LEU A 70 33.34 -30.13 0.85
CA LEU A 70 33.96 -31.09 1.76
C LEU A 70 33.81 -32.54 1.28
N GLU A 71 32.67 -32.92 0.69
CA GLU A 71 32.47 -34.24 0.07
C GLU A 71 33.31 -34.42 -1.21
N ALA A 72 33.64 -33.33 -1.91
CA ALA A 72 34.40 -33.36 -3.15
C ALA A 72 35.93 -33.45 -2.97
N ARG A 73 36.44 -33.61 -1.73
CA ARG A 73 37.89 -33.65 -1.40
C ARG A 73 38.66 -34.87 -1.94
N GLY A 74 37.97 -35.79 -2.63
CA GLY A 74 38.57 -36.93 -3.33
C GLY A 74 38.52 -38.24 -2.55
N ARG A 75 38.96 -39.32 -3.19
CA ARG A 75 38.74 -40.70 -2.70
C ARG A 75 39.39 -40.99 -1.35
N ILE A 76 40.60 -40.49 -1.10
CA ILE A 76 41.34 -40.80 0.14
C ILE A 76 40.67 -40.14 1.35
N GLU A 77 40.30 -38.87 1.24
CA GLU A 77 39.58 -38.15 2.30
C GLU A 77 38.19 -38.78 2.55
N GLY A 78 37.45 -39.13 1.50
CA GLY A 78 36.18 -39.83 1.67
C GLY A 78 36.30 -41.21 2.36
N LEU A 79 37.45 -41.89 2.25
CA LEU A 79 37.71 -43.12 3.01
C LEU A 79 38.02 -42.83 4.49
N LYS A 80 38.66 -41.71 4.81
CA LYS A 80 38.86 -41.26 6.20
C LYS A 80 37.51 -40.93 6.85
N ASP A 81 36.62 -40.25 6.12
CA ASP A 81 35.24 -40.00 6.55
C ASP A 81 34.48 -41.30 6.87
N CYS A 82 34.61 -42.32 6.01
CA CYS A 82 34.02 -43.63 6.25
C CYS A 82 34.58 -44.29 7.51
N LYS A 83 35.88 -44.15 7.76
CA LYS A 83 36.55 -44.68 8.96
C LYS A 83 36.01 -44.01 10.22
N ILE A 84 35.89 -42.68 10.19
CA ILE A 84 35.29 -41.88 11.27
C ILE A 84 33.85 -42.34 11.55
N LEU A 85 33.00 -42.41 10.53
CA LEU A 85 31.60 -42.86 10.67
C LEU A 85 31.50 -44.30 11.20
N ALA A 86 32.38 -45.19 10.75
CA ALA A 86 32.42 -46.57 11.24
C ALA A 86 32.76 -46.61 12.75
N THR A 87 33.75 -45.82 13.20
CA THR A 87 34.10 -45.72 14.63
C THR A 87 32.97 -45.14 15.46
N LEU A 88 32.28 -44.11 14.97
CA LEU A 88 31.13 -43.49 15.65
C LEU A 88 29.95 -44.44 15.81
N LYS A 89 29.74 -45.36 14.86
CA LYS A 89 28.71 -46.41 14.95
C LYS A 89 29.17 -47.65 15.72
N GLY A 90 30.38 -47.63 16.31
CA GLY A 90 30.92 -48.72 17.12
C GLY A 90 31.42 -49.92 16.31
N VAL A 91 31.71 -49.75 15.02
CA VAL A 91 32.24 -50.81 14.16
C VAL A 91 33.74 -50.97 14.39
N SER A 92 34.16 -52.18 14.79
CA SER A 92 35.58 -52.49 15.02
C SER A 92 36.33 -52.70 13.69
N LEU A 93 37.29 -51.83 13.43
CA LEU A 93 38.14 -51.89 12.23
C LEU A 93 39.40 -52.71 12.52
N LYS A 94 39.58 -53.84 11.81
CA LYS A 94 40.63 -54.83 12.08
C LYS A 94 41.94 -54.61 11.32
N HIS A 95 41.90 -53.84 10.23
CA HIS A 95 43.04 -53.64 9.34
C HIS A 95 43.22 -52.13 9.10
N SER A 96 44.39 -51.59 9.42
CA SER A 96 44.81 -50.25 8.98
C SER A 96 45.87 -50.42 7.90
N VAL A 97 45.59 -49.92 6.70
CA VAL A 97 46.51 -50.00 5.55
C VAL A 97 47.55 -48.86 5.59
N ILE A 98 47.33 -47.86 6.44
CA ILE A 98 48.16 -46.66 6.55
C ILE A 98 48.70 -46.59 7.98
N GLY A 99 50.00 -46.36 8.13
CA GLY A 99 50.71 -46.20 9.41
C GLY A 99 50.39 -44.87 10.09
N GLU A 100 49.11 -44.51 10.14
CA GLU A 100 48.60 -43.33 10.82
C GLU A 100 48.01 -43.75 12.17
N ASP A 101 48.30 -42.94 13.19
CA ASP A 101 47.91 -43.23 14.57
C ASP A 101 46.38 -43.41 14.68
N PRO A 102 45.89 -44.48 15.33
CA PRO A 102 44.47 -44.72 15.52
C PRO A 102 43.73 -43.58 16.22
N GLU A 103 44.42 -42.82 17.07
CA GLU A 103 43.89 -41.64 17.78
C GLU A 103 43.73 -40.40 16.90
N SER A 104 44.36 -40.34 15.72
CA SER A 104 44.20 -39.20 14.79
C SER A 104 42.80 -39.15 14.16
N TYR A 105 41.99 -40.20 14.31
CA TYR A 105 40.69 -40.36 13.67
C TYR A 105 39.52 -40.48 14.65
N THR A 106 39.79 -40.41 15.96
CA THR A 106 38.75 -40.44 16.99
C THR A 106 38.25 -39.03 17.22
N CYS A 107 37.18 -38.65 16.55
CA CYS A 107 36.40 -37.48 16.94
C CYS A 107 35.38 -37.90 18.00
N PRO A 108 35.36 -37.26 19.17
CA PRO A 108 34.25 -37.39 20.11
C PRO A 108 32.94 -37.09 19.39
N ALA A 109 31.87 -37.83 19.70
CA ALA A 109 30.56 -37.62 19.07
C ALA A 109 30.00 -36.19 19.28
N SER A 110 30.59 -35.42 20.20
CA SER A 110 30.27 -34.03 20.53
C SER A 110 30.99 -32.99 19.66
N ASP A 111 32.01 -33.37 18.89
CA ASP A 111 33.01 -32.42 18.35
C ASP A 111 32.89 -32.18 16.84
N PHE A 112 31.71 -32.42 16.24
CA PHE A 112 31.45 -32.02 14.84
C PHE A 112 31.30 -30.49 14.65
N GLY A 113 31.72 -29.70 15.63
CA GLY A 113 31.88 -28.25 15.48
C GLY A 113 33.19 -27.85 14.79
N ASP A 114 34.04 -28.82 14.41
CA ASP A 114 35.16 -28.59 13.52
C ASP A 114 34.67 -28.47 12.07
N ALA A 115 34.93 -27.31 11.46
CA ALA A 115 34.50 -26.98 10.10
C ALA A 115 34.97 -27.97 9.02
N GLU A 116 36.01 -28.77 9.31
CA GLU A 116 36.50 -29.80 8.39
C GLU A 116 35.66 -31.09 8.39
N LEU A 117 34.83 -31.32 9.41
CA LEU A 117 34.02 -32.52 9.62
C LEU A 117 32.51 -32.27 9.55
N ALA A 118 32.11 -31.02 9.31
CA ALA A 118 30.70 -30.62 9.33
C ALA A 118 29.82 -31.42 8.37
N HIS A 119 30.32 -31.76 7.17
CA HIS A 119 29.60 -32.57 6.17
C HIS A 119 29.21 -33.96 6.70
N LEU A 120 29.94 -34.50 7.69
CA LEU A 120 29.58 -35.76 8.34
C LEU A 120 28.30 -35.66 9.19
N GLY A 121 27.84 -34.44 9.48
CA GLY A 121 26.57 -34.16 10.14
C GLY A 121 25.36 -34.77 9.43
N PHE A 122 25.43 -35.04 8.12
CA PHE A 122 24.39 -35.79 7.39
C PHE A 122 24.23 -37.24 7.87
N PHE A 123 25.31 -37.86 8.36
CA PHE A 123 25.39 -39.31 8.60
C PHE A 123 25.50 -39.67 10.08
N ALA A 124 25.90 -38.72 10.93
CA ALA A 124 26.19 -38.95 12.34
C ALA A 124 24.92 -38.99 13.21
N SER A 125 24.41 -37.82 13.61
CA SER A 125 23.30 -37.63 14.54
C SER A 125 22.53 -36.34 14.24
N ARG A 126 21.34 -36.18 14.82
CA ARG A 126 20.53 -34.95 14.68
C ARG A 126 21.28 -33.71 15.16
N ASP A 127 21.99 -33.81 16.28
CA ASP A 127 22.73 -32.68 16.86
C ASP A 127 23.89 -32.26 15.95
N SER A 128 24.58 -33.25 15.36
CA SER A 128 25.61 -33.03 14.33
C SER A 128 25.02 -32.38 13.07
N THR A 129 23.80 -32.77 12.66
CA THR A 129 23.11 -32.13 11.53
C THR A 129 22.80 -30.65 11.83
N VAL A 130 22.41 -30.32 13.06
CA VAL A 130 22.13 -28.93 13.46
C VAL A 130 23.42 -28.09 13.43
N GLN A 131 24.54 -28.65 13.90
CA GLN A 131 25.86 -28.00 13.82
C GLN A 131 26.29 -27.77 12.36
N MET A 132 26.18 -28.79 11.51
CA MET A 132 26.44 -28.66 10.07
C MET A 132 25.58 -27.58 9.42
N LEU A 133 24.28 -27.52 9.75
CA LEU A 133 23.39 -26.47 9.25
C LEU A 133 23.84 -25.08 9.70
N GLN A 134 24.36 -24.95 10.92
CA GLN A 134 24.85 -23.67 11.45
C GLN A 134 26.03 -23.15 10.62
N GLU A 135 26.99 -24.01 10.28
CA GLU A 135 28.12 -23.61 9.44
C GLU A 135 27.69 -23.17 8.03
N GLU A 136 26.73 -23.87 7.43
CA GLU A 136 26.17 -23.48 6.13
C GLU A 136 25.41 -22.14 6.23
N ILE A 137 24.69 -21.91 7.34
CA ILE A 137 24.02 -20.64 7.62
C ILE A 137 25.05 -19.50 7.71
N ASP A 138 26.14 -19.71 8.42
CA ASP A 138 27.20 -18.70 8.58
C ASP A 138 27.87 -18.40 7.24
N HIS A 139 28.16 -19.43 6.45
CA HIS A 139 28.67 -19.28 5.09
C HIS A 139 27.72 -18.47 4.18
N HIS A 140 26.41 -18.74 4.22
CA HIS A 140 25.44 -17.97 3.43
C HIS A 140 25.32 -16.51 3.88
N GLN A 141 25.47 -16.24 5.19
CA GLN A 141 25.48 -14.88 5.71
C GLN A 141 26.71 -14.09 5.25
N GLU A 142 27.89 -14.70 5.29
CA GLU A 142 29.12 -14.12 4.74
C GLU A 142 29.00 -13.88 3.22
N GLY A 143 28.39 -14.83 2.51
CA GLY A 143 28.13 -14.75 1.07
C GLY A 143 27.01 -13.79 0.65
N SER A 144 26.42 -13.01 1.58
CA SER A 144 25.27 -12.12 1.33
C SER A 144 24.04 -12.83 0.72
N ASN A 145 23.90 -14.14 0.94
CA ASN A 145 22.74 -14.94 0.51
C ASN A 145 21.77 -15.15 1.68
N SER A 146 21.28 -14.06 2.28
CA SER A 146 20.40 -14.09 3.46
C SER A 146 19.14 -14.94 3.27
N ASP A 147 18.60 -15.01 2.05
CA ASP A 147 17.42 -15.83 1.74
C ASP A 147 17.71 -17.32 1.95
N LEU A 148 18.88 -17.81 1.50
CA LEU A 148 19.26 -19.23 1.65
C LEU A 148 19.52 -19.56 3.12
N ALA A 149 20.19 -18.66 3.85
CA ALA A 149 20.39 -18.78 5.29
C ALA A 149 19.04 -18.88 6.03
N ALA A 150 18.04 -18.08 5.65
CA ALA A 150 16.71 -18.12 6.26
C ALA A 150 16.02 -19.48 6.06
N HIS A 151 16.14 -20.11 4.88
CA HIS A 151 15.59 -21.45 4.67
C HIS A 151 16.20 -22.48 5.62
N LEU A 152 17.52 -22.45 5.82
CA LEU A 152 18.21 -23.36 6.73
C LEU A 152 17.83 -23.13 8.20
N ARG A 153 17.68 -21.86 8.64
CA ARG A 153 17.23 -21.56 10.01
C ARG A 153 15.81 -22.04 10.29
N ILE A 154 14.92 -21.98 9.29
CA ILE A 154 13.57 -22.56 9.42
C ILE A 154 13.66 -24.07 9.65
N TRP A 155 14.60 -24.77 8.98
CA TRP A 155 14.78 -26.21 9.18
C TRP A 155 15.32 -26.56 10.57
N GLN A 156 16.15 -25.70 11.16
CA GLN A 156 16.58 -25.82 12.55
C GLN A 156 15.46 -25.50 13.55
N GLY A 157 14.43 -24.75 13.13
CA GLY A 157 13.34 -24.27 13.99
C GLY A 157 13.66 -22.95 14.70
N ASP A 158 14.77 -22.27 14.36
CA ASP A 158 15.15 -20.98 14.94
C ASP A 158 14.54 -19.79 14.17
N VAL A 159 13.21 -19.72 14.18
CA VAL A 159 12.47 -18.65 13.48
C VAL A 159 12.49 -17.34 14.26
N GLU A 160 12.43 -17.39 15.59
CA GLU A 160 12.40 -16.19 16.42
C GLU A 160 13.69 -15.37 16.32
N SER A 161 14.85 -16.00 16.54
CA SER A 161 16.14 -15.31 16.52
C SER A 161 16.44 -14.77 15.12
N MET A 162 16.09 -15.54 14.08
CA MET A 162 16.15 -15.09 12.68
C MET A 162 15.38 -13.80 12.44
N LEU A 163 14.13 -13.72 12.88
CA LEU A 163 13.31 -12.54 12.67
C LEU A 163 13.82 -11.34 13.49
N ARG A 164 14.24 -11.56 14.73
CA ARG A 164 14.85 -10.50 15.56
C ARG A 164 16.15 -9.95 14.93
N GLU A 165 16.95 -10.79 14.32
CA GLU A 165 18.15 -10.36 13.61
C GLU A 165 17.81 -9.58 12.33
N ALA A 166 16.82 -10.04 11.56
CA ALA A 166 16.35 -9.35 10.38
C ALA A 166 15.78 -7.96 10.71
N VAL A 167 15.09 -7.80 11.84
CA VAL A 167 14.67 -6.48 12.38
C VAL A 167 15.89 -5.59 12.63
N LYS A 168 16.91 -6.08 13.34
CA LYS A 168 18.13 -5.31 13.64
C LYS A 168 18.85 -4.84 12.37
N LYS A 169 18.88 -5.70 11.35
CA LYS A 169 19.48 -5.40 10.05
C LYS A 169 18.58 -4.57 9.12
N ARG A 170 17.32 -4.29 9.50
CA ARG A 170 16.28 -3.69 8.64
C ARG A 170 16.13 -4.41 7.31
N GLN A 171 16.16 -5.75 7.36
CA GLN A 171 16.01 -6.64 6.21
C GLN A 171 14.73 -7.48 6.31
N LEU A 172 13.73 -6.96 7.03
CA LEU A 172 12.44 -7.64 7.11
C LEU A 172 11.75 -7.57 5.73
N ASN A 173 11.07 -8.66 5.36
CA ASN A 173 10.29 -8.75 4.13
C ASN A 173 8.97 -9.48 4.39
N ASP A 174 8.07 -9.49 3.40
CA ASP A 174 6.72 -10.07 3.54
C ASP A 174 6.75 -11.55 3.91
N TRP A 175 7.69 -12.29 3.32
CA TRP A 175 7.84 -13.72 3.55
C TRP A 175 8.29 -13.99 4.99
N LEU A 176 9.29 -13.26 5.49
CA LEU A 176 9.76 -13.35 6.87
C LEU A 176 8.64 -13.04 7.87
N VAL A 177 7.88 -11.95 7.67
CA VAL A 177 6.74 -11.63 8.54
C VAL A 177 5.67 -12.72 8.50
N SER A 178 5.46 -13.38 7.36
CA SER A 178 4.51 -14.49 7.24
C SER A 178 4.90 -15.73 8.08
N LEU A 179 6.17 -15.86 8.47
CA LEU A 179 6.66 -16.95 9.32
C LEU A 179 6.47 -16.67 10.83
N ALA A 180 6.36 -15.40 11.22
CA ALA A 180 6.25 -15.01 12.63
C ALA A 180 5.08 -15.67 13.42
N PRO A 181 3.92 -16.01 12.83
CA PRO A 181 2.85 -16.71 13.55
C PRO A 181 3.25 -18.09 14.08
N GLN A 182 4.33 -18.71 13.56
CA GLN A 182 4.85 -19.97 14.08
C GLN A 182 5.40 -19.84 15.50
N VAL A 183 5.85 -18.65 15.90
CA VAL A 183 6.32 -18.35 17.26
C VAL A 183 5.13 -18.03 18.15
N SER A 184 4.40 -16.96 17.83
CA SER A 184 3.13 -16.61 18.48
C SER A 184 2.39 -15.51 17.70
N LEU A 185 1.09 -15.33 17.99
CA LEU A 185 0.31 -14.23 17.41
C LEU A 185 0.80 -12.86 17.90
N GLU A 186 1.23 -12.75 19.16
CA GLU A 186 1.77 -11.51 19.74
C GLU A 186 3.08 -11.13 19.04
N PHE A 187 3.96 -12.11 18.84
CA PHE A 187 5.21 -11.92 18.11
C PHE A 187 4.96 -11.51 16.66
N TRP A 188 3.96 -12.10 15.99
CA TRP A 188 3.56 -11.64 14.66
C TRP A 188 3.10 -10.18 14.65
N ARG A 189 2.31 -9.73 15.64
CA ARG A 189 1.89 -8.32 15.74
C ARG A 189 3.08 -7.39 15.94
N GLU A 190 4.04 -7.80 16.78
CA GLU A 190 5.30 -7.07 17.00
C GLU A 190 6.10 -6.95 15.70
N MET A 191 6.33 -8.07 15.00
CA MET A 191 7.06 -8.09 13.73
C MET A 191 6.35 -7.29 12.64
N ALA A 192 5.02 -7.39 12.53
CA ALA A 192 4.23 -6.59 11.59
C ALA A 192 4.35 -5.09 11.86
N HIS A 193 4.33 -4.68 13.13
CA HIS A 193 4.53 -3.28 13.51
C HIS A 193 5.94 -2.78 13.16
N LEU A 194 6.98 -3.56 13.48
CA LEU A 194 8.37 -3.22 13.14
C LEU A 194 8.59 -3.17 11.62
N TYR A 195 7.95 -4.08 10.88
CA TYR A 195 7.98 -4.04 9.41
C TYR A 195 7.33 -2.78 8.86
N ALA A 196 6.19 -2.37 9.42
CA ALA A 196 5.53 -1.14 9.00
C ALA A 196 6.45 0.09 9.20
N GLN A 197 7.20 0.14 10.31
CA GLN A 197 8.19 1.21 10.53
C GLN A 197 9.33 1.17 9.50
N GLN A 198 9.80 -0.02 9.12
CA GLN A 198 10.80 -0.16 8.06
C GLN A 198 10.26 0.33 6.71
N LEU A 199 9.04 -0.09 6.33
CA LEU A 199 8.36 0.32 5.09
C LEU A 199 8.11 1.82 5.04
N MET A 200 7.76 2.46 6.16
CA MET A 200 7.64 3.93 6.24
C MET A 200 8.96 4.63 5.93
N ALA A 201 10.09 4.09 6.40
CA ALA A 201 11.41 4.64 6.11
C ALA A 201 11.83 4.42 4.65
N GLU A 202 11.39 3.32 4.03
CA GLU A 202 11.59 3.03 2.61
C GLU A 202 10.66 3.85 1.69
N GLY A 203 9.57 4.41 2.24
CA GLY A 203 8.60 5.23 1.53
C GLY A 203 7.36 4.48 1.03
N ASP A 204 7.19 3.20 1.35
CA ASP A 204 5.98 2.44 1.02
C ASP A 204 4.90 2.61 2.10
N VAL A 205 4.25 3.77 2.07
CA VAL A 205 3.25 4.19 3.05
C VAL A 205 2.02 3.28 3.06
N ARG A 206 1.53 2.87 1.88
CA ARG A 206 0.30 2.07 1.78
C ARG A 206 0.47 0.72 2.45
N LYS A 207 1.58 0.05 2.16
CA LYS A 207 1.89 -1.25 2.72
C LYS A 207 2.15 -1.16 4.22
N ALA A 208 2.89 -0.14 4.67
CA ALA A 208 3.11 0.12 6.08
C ALA A 208 1.79 0.28 6.84
N VAL A 209 0.85 1.08 6.31
CA VAL A 209 -0.47 1.27 6.91
C VAL A 209 -1.25 -0.04 6.99
N SER A 210 -1.23 -0.87 5.94
CA SER A 210 -1.87 -2.19 5.99
C SER A 210 -1.32 -3.06 7.13
N TYR A 211 0.01 -3.11 7.31
CA TYR A 211 0.63 -3.88 8.40
C TYR A 211 0.32 -3.33 9.80
N THR A 212 0.26 -2.00 9.96
CA THR A 212 -0.12 -1.38 11.24
C THR A 212 -1.61 -1.58 11.56
N LEU A 213 -2.48 -1.63 10.56
CA LEU A 213 -3.89 -1.92 10.76
C LEU A 213 -4.12 -3.34 11.26
N ILE A 214 -3.50 -4.33 10.60
CA ILE A 214 -3.65 -5.74 10.97
C ILE A 214 -2.97 -6.08 12.30
N SER A 215 -1.95 -5.31 12.73
CA SER A 215 -1.36 -5.44 14.06
C SER A 215 -2.26 -4.90 15.18
N GLY A 216 -3.30 -4.11 14.84
CA GLY A 216 -4.31 -3.60 15.75
C GLY A 216 -4.15 -2.11 16.11
N GLN A 217 -3.16 -1.40 15.57
CA GLN A 217 -2.85 -0.02 15.92
C GLN A 217 -3.52 0.98 14.97
N LYS A 218 -4.85 1.04 15.03
CA LYS A 218 -5.69 1.84 14.10
C LYS A 218 -5.36 3.33 14.10
N SER A 219 -5.16 3.92 15.28
CA SER A 219 -4.86 5.35 15.43
C SER A 219 -3.54 5.72 14.72
N GLN A 220 -2.50 4.93 14.95
CA GLN A 220 -1.19 5.14 14.31
C GLN A 220 -1.28 5.01 12.78
N ALA A 221 -2.08 4.08 12.27
CA ALA A 221 -2.31 3.93 10.84
C ALA A 221 -2.86 5.20 10.17
N ILE A 222 -3.79 5.90 10.83
CA ILE A 222 -4.36 7.16 10.34
C ILE A 222 -3.32 8.29 10.40
N GLU A 223 -2.55 8.33 11.47
CA GLU A 223 -1.48 9.32 11.64
C GLU A 223 -0.39 9.17 10.57
N MET A 224 -0.04 7.94 10.17
CA MET A 224 0.91 7.69 9.10
C MET A 224 0.45 8.31 7.77
N PHE A 225 -0.81 8.17 7.37
CA PHE A 225 -1.33 8.86 6.18
C PHE A 225 -1.34 10.38 6.34
N SER A 226 -1.73 10.87 7.53
CA SER A 226 -1.77 12.30 7.83
C SER A 226 -0.38 12.94 7.74
N SER A 227 0.66 12.26 8.23
CA SER A 227 2.06 12.72 8.17
C SER A 227 2.57 12.88 6.73
N GLN A 228 2.07 12.06 5.81
CA GLN A 228 2.43 12.06 4.39
C GLN A 228 1.53 12.96 3.54
N GLN A 229 0.67 13.78 4.17
CA GLN A 229 -0.30 14.66 3.49
C GLN A 229 -1.33 13.92 2.63
N LEU A 230 -1.56 12.63 2.90
CA LEU A 230 -2.54 11.77 2.22
C LEU A 230 -3.90 11.83 2.96
N HIS A 231 -4.50 13.02 2.95
CA HIS A 231 -5.70 13.31 3.75
C HIS A 231 -6.95 12.54 3.30
N ARG A 232 -7.06 12.24 1.99
CA ARG A 232 -8.21 11.49 1.44
C ARG A 232 -8.23 10.06 1.98
N GLU A 233 -7.08 9.41 1.93
CA GLU A 233 -6.85 8.08 2.44
C GLU A 233 -7.02 8.03 3.96
N ALA A 234 -6.49 9.03 4.67
CA ALA A 234 -6.67 9.15 6.13
C ALA A 234 -8.15 9.25 6.53
N VAL A 235 -8.92 10.13 5.89
CA VAL A 235 -10.36 10.31 6.19
C VAL A 235 -11.16 9.06 5.83
N ALA A 236 -10.92 8.45 4.66
CA ALA A 236 -11.57 7.21 4.26
C ALA A 236 -11.30 6.08 5.28
N LEU A 237 -10.04 5.92 5.69
CA LEU A 237 -9.67 4.92 6.68
C LEU A 237 -10.33 5.20 8.04
N THR A 238 -10.36 6.46 8.48
CA THR A 238 -10.93 6.85 9.78
C THR A 238 -12.42 6.55 9.82
N ARG A 239 -13.18 6.90 8.77
CA ARG A 239 -14.61 6.62 8.69
C ARG A 239 -14.94 5.12 8.62
N CYS A 240 -14.04 4.31 8.06
CA CYS A 240 -14.19 2.85 8.08
C CYS A 240 -13.95 2.24 9.46
N GLN A 241 -13.14 2.89 10.31
CA GLN A 241 -12.67 2.30 11.58
C GLN A 241 -13.40 2.82 12.82
N TYR A 242 -13.96 4.02 12.75
CA TYR A 242 -14.61 4.71 13.86
C TYR A 242 -16.02 5.17 13.46
N PRO A 243 -16.94 5.31 14.44
CA PRO A 243 -18.24 5.94 14.20
C PRO A 243 -18.09 7.38 13.67
N ASP A 244 -19.08 7.85 12.91
CA ASP A 244 -19.04 9.17 12.26
C ASP A 244 -18.98 10.33 13.28
N GLU A 245 -19.56 10.15 14.47
CA GLU A 245 -19.57 11.15 15.56
C GLU A 245 -18.29 11.12 16.41
N SER A 246 -17.33 10.27 16.08
CA SER A 246 -16.09 10.16 16.86
C SER A 246 -15.18 11.37 16.65
N SER A 247 -14.49 11.79 17.71
CA SER A 247 -13.51 12.88 17.65
C SER A 247 -12.39 12.64 16.63
N GLN A 248 -12.07 11.37 16.36
CA GLN A 248 -11.05 10.97 15.38
C GLN A 248 -11.46 11.33 13.94
N VAL A 249 -12.73 11.12 13.59
CA VAL A 249 -13.28 11.51 12.28
C VAL A 249 -13.27 13.04 12.16
N GLN A 250 -13.69 13.73 13.22
CA GLN A 250 -13.72 15.18 13.26
C GLN A 250 -12.34 15.80 13.08
N GLU A 251 -11.34 15.30 13.80
CA GLU A 251 -9.95 15.75 13.70
C GLU A 251 -9.38 15.50 12.30
N SER A 252 -9.63 14.32 11.72
CA SER A 252 -9.16 13.98 10.38
C SER A 252 -9.78 14.88 9.31
N LEU A 253 -11.07 15.19 9.41
CA LEU A 253 -11.77 16.13 8.53
C LEU A 253 -11.26 17.56 8.69
N SER A 254 -11.03 18.02 9.93
CA SER A 254 -10.50 19.35 10.23
C SER A 254 -9.08 19.56 9.67
N ARG A 255 -8.22 18.55 9.78
CA ARG A 255 -6.88 18.54 9.15
C ARG A 255 -6.98 18.63 7.63
N TRP A 256 -7.89 17.88 7.02
CA TRP A 256 -8.10 17.94 5.57
C TRP A 256 -8.66 19.30 5.12
N ALA A 257 -9.61 19.85 5.86
CA ALA A 257 -10.19 21.18 5.62
C ALA A 257 -9.12 22.27 5.67
N SER A 258 -8.29 22.27 6.71
CA SER A 258 -7.18 23.22 6.88
C SER A 258 -6.20 23.16 5.70
N LYS A 259 -5.88 21.96 5.22
CA LYS A 259 -5.03 21.79 4.04
C LYS A 259 -5.72 22.28 2.76
N ALA A 260 -7.01 22.00 2.59
CA ALA A 260 -7.78 22.45 1.42
C ALA A 260 -7.89 23.98 1.35
N VAL A 261 -8.06 24.66 2.50
CA VAL A 261 -8.03 26.12 2.59
C VAL A 261 -6.67 26.68 2.16
N LEU A 262 -5.57 26.06 2.62
CA LEU A 262 -4.22 26.46 2.25
C LEU A 262 -3.96 26.27 0.74
N ASP A 263 -4.51 25.21 0.14
CA ASP A 263 -4.40 24.93 -1.30
C ASP A 263 -5.32 25.81 -2.15
N GLY A 264 -6.18 26.65 -1.53
CA GLY A 264 -7.14 27.52 -2.21
C GLY A 264 -8.40 26.81 -2.72
N ASN A 265 -8.58 25.53 -2.40
CA ASN A 265 -9.79 24.78 -2.73
C ASN A 265 -10.83 24.94 -1.63
N LEU A 266 -11.57 26.04 -1.71
CA LEU A 266 -12.55 26.42 -0.70
C LEU A 266 -13.77 25.50 -0.71
N GLU A 267 -14.18 24.99 -1.86
CA GLU A 267 -15.33 24.09 -1.99
C GLU A 267 -15.08 22.76 -1.27
N LEU A 268 -13.86 22.24 -1.35
CA LEU A 268 -13.46 21.05 -0.62
C LEU A 268 -13.43 21.31 0.89
N ALA A 269 -12.88 22.45 1.31
CA ALA A 269 -12.86 22.83 2.72
C ALA A 269 -14.28 22.94 3.30
N VAL A 270 -15.20 23.59 2.57
CA VAL A 270 -16.62 23.72 2.94
C VAL A 270 -17.26 22.34 3.08
N LYS A 271 -17.01 21.40 2.15
CA LYS A 271 -17.51 20.02 2.27
C LYS A 271 -17.01 19.33 3.55
N CYS A 272 -15.74 19.53 3.91
CA CYS A 272 -15.17 18.98 5.14
C CYS A 272 -15.79 19.61 6.40
N PHE A 273 -15.97 20.94 6.45
CA PHE A 273 -16.60 21.62 7.59
C PHE A 273 -18.07 21.24 7.76
N LEU A 274 -18.83 21.14 6.67
CA LEU A 274 -20.21 20.66 6.71
C LEU A 274 -20.29 19.21 7.20
N ALA A 275 -19.38 18.35 6.75
CA ALA A 275 -19.29 16.97 7.23
C ALA A 275 -18.94 16.91 8.74
N ASN A 276 -18.28 17.93 9.28
CA ASN A 276 -17.98 18.05 10.71
C ASN A 276 -19.10 18.69 11.54
N GLY A 277 -20.16 19.18 10.90
CA GLY A 277 -21.21 19.97 11.56
C GLY A 277 -20.81 21.42 11.87
N GLU A 278 -19.65 21.89 11.39
CA GLU A 278 -19.16 23.26 11.59
C GLU A 278 -19.71 24.22 10.52
N VAL A 279 -21.03 24.41 10.54
CA VAL A 279 -21.74 25.17 9.51
C VAL A 279 -21.33 26.65 9.47
N ALA A 280 -21.00 27.23 10.64
CA ALA A 280 -20.53 28.61 10.72
C ALA A 280 -19.18 28.84 10.00
N GLU A 281 -18.21 27.93 10.17
CA GLU A 281 -16.91 28.02 9.47
C GLU A 281 -17.06 27.72 7.97
N ALA A 282 -17.96 26.81 7.60
CA ALA A 282 -18.31 26.56 6.22
C ALA A 282 -18.83 27.83 5.51
N ALA A 283 -19.76 28.57 6.15
CA ALA A 283 -20.27 29.82 5.61
C ALA A 283 -19.18 30.88 5.40
N ARG A 284 -18.29 31.08 6.40
CA ARG A 284 -17.20 32.05 6.31
C ARG A 284 -16.16 31.70 5.25
N THR A 285 -15.85 30.41 5.10
CA THR A 285 -14.85 29.94 4.13
C THR A 285 -15.36 30.04 2.70
N LEU A 286 -16.65 29.80 2.47
CA LEU A 286 -17.30 29.97 1.17
C LEU A 286 -17.41 31.45 0.75
N ALA A 287 -17.72 32.34 1.69
CA ALA A 287 -17.82 33.78 1.43
C ALA A 287 -16.53 34.41 0.88
N ARG A 288 -15.37 33.76 1.07
CA ARG A 288 -14.07 34.21 0.54
C ARG A 288 -13.97 34.19 -0.99
N ARG A 289 -14.81 33.41 -1.70
CA ARG A 289 -14.80 33.39 -3.18
C ARG A 289 -15.44 34.62 -3.81
N SER A 290 -16.28 35.36 -3.08
CA SER A 290 -16.97 36.57 -3.53
C SER A 290 -17.79 36.43 -4.82
N ASP A 291 -18.15 35.22 -5.25
CA ASP A 291 -19.10 35.04 -6.36
C ASP A 291 -20.56 35.08 -5.86
N PRO A 292 -21.51 35.60 -6.66
CA PRO A 292 -22.90 35.74 -6.23
C PRO A 292 -23.54 34.43 -5.74
N LEU A 293 -23.27 33.31 -6.41
CA LEU A 293 -23.83 32.00 -6.05
C LEU A 293 -23.28 31.48 -4.71
N SER A 294 -21.96 31.56 -4.52
CA SER A 294 -21.33 31.15 -3.25
C SER A 294 -21.71 32.07 -2.10
N LEU A 295 -21.91 33.37 -2.33
CA LEU A 295 -22.37 34.30 -1.30
C LEU A 295 -23.82 34.03 -0.87
N VAL A 296 -24.72 33.72 -1.81
CA VAL A 296 -26.09 33.31 -1.48
C VAL A 296 -26.08 32.01 -0.67
N LEU A 297 -25.34 30.99 -1.11
CA LEU A 297 -25.20 29.75 -0.34
C LEU A 297 -24.55 29.99 1.04
N SER A 298 -23.59 30.91 1.13
CA SER A 298 -22.97 31.29 2.41
C SER A 298 -23.99 31.94 3.35
N ALA A 299 -24.91 32.75 2.81
CA ALA A 299 -25.99 33.35 3.59
C ALA A 299 -26.96 32.28 4.11
N ASP A 300 -27.38 31.34 3.27
CA ASP A 300 -28.26 30.24 3.66
C ASP A 300 -27.62 29.38 4.78
N LEU A 301 -26.33 29.07 4.63
CA LEU A 301 -25.56 28.36 5.66
C LEU A 301 -25.45 29.19 6.95
N ALA A 302 -25.20 30.50 6.88
CA ALA A 302 -25.12 31.39 8.03
C ALA A 302 -26.46 31.49 8.78
N THR A 303 -27.60 31.56 8.06
CA THR A 303 -28.94 31.53 8.66
C THR A 303 -29.18 30.20 9.37
N SER A 304 -28.81 29.06 8.77
CA SER A 304 -28.94 27.76 9.41
C SER A 304 -28.10 27.60 10.69
N ALA A 305 -27.00 28.37 10.79
CA ALA A 305 -26.14 28.45 11.97
C ALA A 305 -26.61 29.50 13.01
N GLY A 306 -27.70 30.24 12.75
CA GLY A 306 -28.23 31.30 13.63
C GLY A 306 -27.46 32.63 13.57
N LEU A 307 -26.71 32.88 12.49
CA LEU A 307 -25.89 34.07 12.28
C LEU A 307 -26.55 35.06 11.31
N ASP A 308 -27.76 35.51 11.64
CA ASP A 308 -28.62 36.32 10.74
C ASP A 308 -27.97 37.63 10.28
N GLN A 309 -27.18 38.27 11.14
CA GLN A 309 -26.45 39.50 10.79
C GLN A 309 -25.40 39.26 9.71
N LEU A 310 -24.70 38.14 9.76
CA LEU A 310 -23.71 37.77 8.74
C LEU A 310 -24.40 37.33 7.44
N ALA A 311 -25.52 36.62 7.54
CA ALA A 311 -26.32 36.23 6.38
C ALA A 311 -26.81 37.46 5.58
N ALA A 312 -27.36 38.48 6.27
CA ALA A 312 -27.79 39.72 5.63
C ALA A 312 -26.63 40.46 4.94
N ALA A 313 -25.44 40.49 5.56
CA ALA A 313 -24.25 41.10 4.97
C ALA A 313 -23.78 40.37 3.70
N TYR A 314 -23.78 39.03 3.68
CA TYR A 314 -23.43 38.25 2.49
C TYR A 314 -24.43 38.43 1.35
N LEU A 315 -25.73 38.54 1.65
CA LEU A 315 -26.75 38.83 0.64
C LEU A 315 -26.59 40.23 0.03
N GLN A 316 -26.32 41.25 0.85
CA GLN A 316 -26.03 42.60 0.36
C GLN A 316 -24.80 42.61 -0.54
N GLN A 317 -23.73 41.93 -0.13
CA GLN A 317 -22.52 41.80 -0.95
C GLN A 317 -22.82 41.10 -2.29
N ALA A 318 -23.67 40.07 -2.30
CA ALA A 318 -24.07 39.39 -3.53
C ALA A 318 -24.86 40.32 -4.47
N THR A 319 -25.77 41.14 -3.94
CA THR A 319 -26.55 42.10 -4.73
C THR A 319 -25.69 43.19 -5.32
N ASP A 320 -24.71 43.71 -4.57
CA ASP A 320 -23.81 44.76 -5.03
C ASP A 320 -22.91 44.25 -6.17
N ILE A 321 -22.43 43.01 -6.07
CA ILE A 321 -21.62 42.36 -7.12
C ILE A 321 -22.47 42.09 -8.38
N ALA A 322 -23.73 41.69 -8.21
CA ALA A 322 -24.65 41.50 -9.33
C ALA A 322 -24.98 42.82 -10.06
N GLN A 323 -25.20 43.91 -9.32
CA GLN A 323 -25.49 45.24 -9.89
C GLN A 323 -24.27 45.87 -10.59
N THR A 324 -23.06 45.65 -10.07
CA THR A 324 -21.83 46.13 -10.73
C THR A 324 -21.53 45.37 -12.02
N ALA A 325 -21.89 44.08 -12.09
CA ALA A 325 -21.78 43.29 -13.31
C ALA A 325 -22.73 43.79 -14.42
N THR A 326 -23.98 44.13 -14.09
CA THR A 326 -24.95 44.64 -15.09
C THR A 326 -24.59 46.03 -15.62
N ALA A 327 -24.06 46.92 -14.76
CA ALA A 327 -23.65 48.27 -15.15
C ALA A 327 -22.43 48.31 -16.09
N THR A 328 -21.59 47.27 -16.09
CA THR A 328 -20.40 47.21 -16.96
C THR A 328 -20.75 46.75 -18.38
N THR A 329 -21.88 46.05 -18.56
CA THR A 329 -22.47 45.72 -19.87
C THR A 329 -23.24 46.86 -20.54
N GLU A 330 -23.62 47.91 -19.80
CA GLU A 330 -24.36 49.07 -20.32
C GLU A 330 -23.46 50.28 -20.65
N LYS A 331 -22.31 50.06 -21.30
CA LYS A 331 -21.58 51.16 -21.95
C LYS A 331 -21.98 51.23 -23.44
N PRO A 332 -22.61 52.30 -23.92
CA PRO A 332 -23.20 52.36 -25.25
C PRO A 332 -22.10 52.48 -26.31
N SER A 333 -22.08 51.58 -27.29
CA SER A 333 -21.41 51.82 -28.57
C SER A 333 -22.46 52.27 -29.61
N PRO A 334 -22.12 53.23 -30.48
CA PRO A 334 -23.09 53.93 -31.33
C PRO A 334 -23.51 53.10 -32.55
N THR A 335 -24.79 53.26 -32.89
CA THR A 335 -25.55 52.97 -34.13
C THR A 335 -24.96 52.11 -35.28
N PRO A 336 -25.83 51.30 -35.92
CA PRO A 336 -25.45 50.35 -36.97
C PRO A 336 -25.28 51.06 -38.32
N THR A 337 -24.32 50.61 -39.13
CA THR A 337 -24.35 50.89 -40.57
C THR A 337 -23.64 49.79 -41.34
N ASN A 338 -24.41 49.15 -42.24
CA ASN A 338 -24.03 48.28 -43.36
C ASN A 338 -23.39 46.91 -43.05
N GLY A 339 -24.19 45.85 -43.23
CA GLY A 339 -23.71 44.48 -43.27
C GLY A 339 -24.77 43.38 -43.38
N ASP A 340 -25.83 43.57 -44.19
CA ASP A 340 -26.68 42.44 -44.62
C ASP A 340 -25.87 41.50 -45.53
N ALA A 341 -25.15 40.55 -44.92
CA ALA A 341 -24.57 39.39 -45.63
C ALA A 341 -24.17 38.21 -44.72
N ALA A 342 -24.11 38.37 -43.39
CA ALA A 342 -23.57 37.32 -42.50
C ALA A 342 -24.62 36.53 -41.69
N VAL A 343 -25.91 36.88 -41.76
CA VAL A 343 -26.96 36.24 -40.94
C VAL A 343 -27.57 34.99 -41.61
N ALA A 344 -27.31 34.76 -42.91
CA ALA A 344 -27.84 33.59 -43.62
C ALA A 344 -27.02 32.30 -43.42
N GLU A 345 -25.73 32.38 -43.09
CA GLU A 345 -24.88 31.18 -42.90
C GLU A 345 -24.94 30.60 -41.47
N VAL A 346 -25.31 31.42 -40.48
CA VAL A 346 -25.41 30.96 -39.08
C VAL A 346 -26.72 30.21 -38.83
N SER A 347 -27.83 30.60 -39.47
CA SER A 347 -29.11 29.88 -39.35
C SER A 347 -29.09 28.50 -40.03
N GLN A 348 -28.33 28.33 -41.13
CA GLN A 348 -28.19 27.00 -41.77
C GLN A 348 -27.31 26.03 -40.98
N SER A 349 -26.43 26.53 -40.11
CA SER A 349 -25.56 25.69 -39.27
C SER A 349 -26.27 25.20 -37.99
N ILE A 350 -27.32 25.89 -37.53
CA ILE A 350 -28.10 25.51 -36.35
C ILE A 350 -29.14 24.42 -36.71
N ASP A 351 -29.80 24.53 -37.87
CA ASP A 351 -30.75 23.50 -38.34
C ASP A 351 -30.09 22.15 -38.67
N GLN A 352 -28.78 22.16 -39.02
CA GLN A 352 -28.02 20.94 -39.28
C GLN A 352 -27.56 20.24 -37.98
N ALA A 353 -27.48 20.98 -36.86
CA ALA A 353 -27.11 20.45 -35.56
C ALA A 353 -28.30 19.74 -34.88
N ASP A 354 -29.50 20.32 -34.96
CA ASP A 354 -30.71 19.71 -34.39
C ASP A 354 -31.10 18.40 -35.09
N LYS A 355 -30.94 18.31 -36.43
CA LYS A 355 -31.15 17.06 -37.17
C LYS A 355 -30.17 15.95 -36.79
N ASN A 356 -28.95 16.29 -36.40
CA ASN A 356 -27.97 15.30 -35.97
C ASN A 356 -28.21 14.84 -34.51
N GLN A 357 -28.85 15.66 -33.67
CA GLN A 357 -29.23 15.28 -32.31
C GLN A 357 -30.45 14.34 -32.29
N GLU A 358 -31.40 14.52 -33.22
CA GLU A 358 -32.60 13.67 -33.34
C GLU A 358 -32.28 12.26 -33.88
N VAL A 359 -31.31 12.13 -34.80
CA VAL A 359 -30.86 10.83 -35.34
C VAL A 359 -30.06 10.02 -34.30
N VAL A 360 -29.32 10.69 -33.42
CA VAL A 360 -28.58 10.02 -32.32
C VAL A 360 -29.54 9.50 -31.25
N ALA A 361 -30.62 10.23 -30.94
CA ALA A 361 -31.63 9.81 -29.97
C ALA A 361 -32.41 8.55 -30.43
N LEU A 362 -32.74 8.46 -31.72
CA LEU A 362 -33.40 7.29 -32.31
C LEU A 362 -32.49 6.05 -32.37
N SER A 363 -31.17 6.23 -32.56
CA SER A 363 -30.19 5.14 -32.54
C SER A 363 -29.95 4.60 -31.12
N THR A 364 -30.04 5.43 -30.08
CA THR A 364 -29.89 4.98 -28.69
C THR A 364 -31.12 4.24 -28.17
N ALA A 365 -32.32 4.65 -28.59
CA ALA A 365 -33.56 3.95 -28.22
C ALA A 365 -33.63 2.53 -28.83
N ALA A 366 -33.18 2.36 -30.08
CA ALA A 366 -33.12 1.04 -30.71
C ALA A 366 -32.10 0.08 -30.08
N ALA A 367 -31.05 0.60 -29.44
CA ALA A 367 -30.03 -0.21 -28.77
C ALA A 367 -30.45 -0.68 -27.35
N GLU A 368 -31.39 0.03 -26.72
CA GLU A 368 -31.94 -0.36 -25.40
C GLU A 368 -32.97 -1.49 -25.55
N ASP A 369 -33.81 -1.48 -26.61
CA ASP A 369 -34.77 -2.55 -26.88
C ASP A 369 -34.09 -3.90 -27.20
N GLU A 370 -32.98 -3.88 -27.94
CA GLU A 370 -32.22 -5.09 -28.31
C GLU A 370 -31.45 -5.69 -27.10
N GLN A 371 -31.15 -4.88 -26.07
CA GLN A 371 -30.55 -5.37 -24.82
C GLN A 371 -31.58 -5.96 -23.85
N THR A 372 -32.81 -5.45 -23.85
CA THR A 372 -33.90 -6.03 -23.05
C THR A 372 -34.37 -7.37 -23.59
N GLU A 373 -34.45 -7.53 -24.92
CA GLU A 373 -34.88 -8.79 -25.55
C GLU A 373 -33.83 -9.91 -25.35
N ASN A 374 -32.54 -9.57 -25.38
CA ASN A 374 -31.46 -10.52 -25.06
C ASN A 374 -31.39 -10.90 -23.58
N ALA A 375 -31.81 -10.02 -22.66
CA ALA A 375 -31.84 -10.31 -21.23
C ALA A 375 -32.97 -11.28 -20.84
N GLU A 376 -34.13 -11.22 -21.52
CA GLU A 376 -35.24 -12.15 -21.31
C GLU A 376 -34.92 -13.57 -21.82
N ILE A 377 -34.24 -13.70 -22.97
CA ILE A 377 -33.82 -15.00 -23.54
C ILE A 377 -32.81 -15.74 -22.64
N ILE A 378 -32.01 -15.01 -21.86
CA ILE A 378 -31.03 -15.60 -20.93
C ILE A 378 -31.70 -16.07 -19.62
N GLN A 379 -32.78 -15.41 -19.17
CA GLN A 379 -33.54 -15.88 -18.00
C GLN A 379 -34.38 -17.12 -18.28
N GLU A 380 -34.90 -17.28 -19.50
CA GLU A 380 -35.77 -18.41 -19.84
C GLU A 380 -35.00 -19.72 -20.06
N ASN A 381 -33.73 -19.66 -20.48
CA ASN A 381 -32.85 -20.82 -20.64
C ASN A 381 -32.17 -21.30 -19.34
N GLY A 382 -32.27 -20.56 -18.24
CA GLY A 382 -31.73 -20.93 -16.92
C GLY A 382 -32.70 -21.67 -16.01
N ARG A 383 -33.92 -21.98 -16.49
CA ARG A 383 -35.02 -22.54 -15.68
C ARG A 383 -35.58 -23.88 -16.19
N LYS A 384 -34.79 -24.65 -16.94
CA LYS A 384 -35.09 -26.04 -17.31
C LYS A 384 -34.09 -27.01 -16.68
#